data_AF-A0A7K4F258-F1
#
_entry.id   AF-A0A7K4F258-F1
#
_cell.length_a   1.000
_cell.length_b   1.000
_cell.length_c   1.000
_cell.angle_alpha   90.00
_cell.angle_beta   90.00
_cell.angle_gamma   90.00
#
_symmetry.space_group_name_H-M   'P 1'
#
loop_
_entity.id
_entity.type
_entity.pdbx_description
1 polymer ?
#
loop_
_entity_poly.entity_id
_entity_poly.type
_entity_poly.pdbx_seq_one_letter_code
_entity_poly.pdbx_strand_id
1 'polypeptide(L)'
;LPIIAPIRDKNLDRETELKFANKHGIEIDAVAKRFSIDQNLWGRAIEGGVLEDPYNEPPDDAFIWVKTKNLPDKASYLEIKFEQGIPVAVDGKKLESQKLIEYINKKAGDAGVGIVDHIEDRVVGIKSREVYETPAATCLIEAHSDLEKMVHTKHENKFKSIIDDEWAYLVYSGLWQDPLRADLDGFIEQSQKPVSGTVKLKMFKGSLRVVGRKSKNSLYSHEIATYGTESTFDQRLAKGFVELWGMQSTEANKLQKKRSTKT
;
A
#
# COMPACT_ATOMS: atom_id res chain seq x y z
N LEU A 1 -12.06 20.59 24.69
CA LEU A 1 -13.53 20.43 24.73
C LEU A 1 -13.85 19.06 25.34
N PRO A 2 -14.92 18.90 26.13
CA PRO A 2 -15.33 17.58 26.62
C PRO A 2 -15.77 16.67 25.45
N ILE A 3 -15.37 15.40 25.49
CA ILE A 3 -15.76 14.39 24.50
C ILE A 3 -16.88 13.53 25.10
N ILE A 4 -18.00 13.44 24.38
CA ILE A 4 -19.13 12.58 24.74
C ILE A 4 -19.19 11.45 23.70
N ALA A 5 -19.12 10.18 24.15
CA ALA A 5 -19.08 9.02 23.26
C ALA A 5 -20.19 8.01 23.63
N PRO A 6 -21.46 8.25 23.24
CA PRO A 6 -22.61 7.51 23.78
C PRO A 6 -22.57 6.00 23.57
N ILE A 7 -22.07 5.53 22.42
CA ILE A 7 -21.96 4.10 22.13
C ILE A 7 -21.07 3.40 23.17
N ARG A 8 -19.88 3.97 23.44
CA ARG A 8 -18.93 3.49 24.45
C ARG A 8 -19.46 3.70 25.87
N ASP A 9 -19.86 4.93 26.19
CA ASP A 9 -20.14 5.35 27.56
C ASP A 9 -21.44 4.73 28.11
N LYS A 10 -22.37 4.32 27.23
CA LYS A 10 -23.62 3.63 27.60
C LYS A 10 -23.65 2.16 27.20
N ASN A 11 -22.56 1.64 26.63
CA ASN A 11 -22.45 0.26 26.16
C ASN A 11 -23.63 -0.16 25.27
N LEU A 12 -23.95 0.65 24.25
CA LEU A 12 -25.08 0.40 23.35
C LEU A 12 -24.68 -0.64 22.30
N ASP A 13 -25.54 -1.63 22.09
CA ASP A 13 -25.38 -2.64 21.04
C ASP A 13 -26.23 -2.33 19.80
N ARG A 14 -25.94 -3.05 18.71
CA ARG A 14 -26.63 -2.91 17.43
C ARG A 14 -28.14 -3.18 17.55
N GLU A 15 -28.55 -4.12 18.40
CA GLU A 15 -29.96 -4.44 18.59
C GLU A 15 -30.72 -3.27 19.24
N THR A 16 -30.09 -2.61 20.21
CA THR A 16 -30.60 -1.41 20.88
C THR A 16 -30.74 -0.25 19.90
N GLU A 17 -29.74 -0.05 19.03
CA GLU A 17 -29.80 0.95 17.96
C GLU A 17 -30.98 0.70 17.00
N LEU A 18 -31.17 -0.54 16.54
CA LEU A 18 -32.26 -0.91 15.63
C LEU A 18 -33.64 -0.72 16.28
N LYS A 19 -33.80 -1.12 17.55
CA LYS A 19 -35.04 -0.88 18.31
C LYS A 19 -35.33 0.61 18.46
N PHE A 20 -34.30 1.41 18.75
CA PHE A 20 -34.42 2.85 18.86
C PHE A 20 -34.84 3.47 17.53
N ALA A 21 -34.20 3.10 16.42
CA ALA A 21 -34.54 3.57 15.09
C ALA A 21 -35.99 3.24 14.72
N ASN A 22 -36.40 1.98 14.89
CA ASN A 22 -37.77 1.53 14.62
C ASN A 22 -38.82 2.27 15.46
N LYS A 23 -38.56 2.45 16.76
CA LYS A 23 -39.46 3.18 17.67
C LYS A 23 -39.68 4.63 17.23
N HIS A 24 -38.70 5.25 16.59
CA HIS A 24 -38.75 6.64 16.16
C HIS A 24 -38.94 6.83 14.65
N GLY A 25 -39.20 5.74 13.90
CA GLY A 25 -39.42 5.82 12.45
C GLY A 25 -38.18 6.23 11.65
N ILE A 26 -36.98 5.92 12.12
CA ILE A 26 -35.71 6.18 11.41
C ILE A 26 -35.46 5.04 10.42
N GLU A 27 -35.43 5.34 9.13
CA GLU A 27 -35.16 4.35 8.08
C GLU A 27 -33.66 3.96 8.03
N ILE A 28 -33.38 2.67 7.81
CA ILE A 28 -32.03 2.11 7.71
C ILE A 28 -31.91 1.31 6.41
N ASP A 29 -30.84 1.58 5.66
CA ASP A 29 -30.49 0.93 4.39
C ASP A 29 -30.34 -0.61 4.53
N ALA A 30 -30.72 -1.36 3.50
CA ALA A 30 -30.73 -2.81 3.53
C ALA A 30 -29.33 -3.46 3.56
N VAL A 31 -28.31 -2.83 2.96
CA VAL A 31 -26.91 -3.30 3.01
C VAL A 31 -26.32 -3.05 4.40
N ALA A 32 -26.65 -1.90 5.01
CA ALA A 32 -26.29 -1.58 6.40
C ALA A 32 -26.96 -2.49 7.44
N LYS A 33 -27.90 -3.35 7.02
CA LYS A 33 -28.47 -4.43 7.85
C LYS A 33 -27.62 -5.71 7.84
N ARG A 34 -26.75 -5.91 6.84
CA ARG A 34 -25.94 -7.13 6.67
C ARG A 34 -24.46 -6.93 6.99
N PHE A 35 -23.91 -5.77 6.62
CA PHE A 35 -22.51 -5.42 6.86
C PHE A 35 -22.43 -4.06 7.55
N SER A 36 -21.38 -3.88 8.36
CA SER A 36 -20.91 -2.56 8.77
C SER A 36 -19.96 -2.05 7.69
N ILE A 37 -20.29 -0.89 7.11
CA ILE A 37 -19.55 -0.30 5.98
C ILE A 37 -19.08 1.09 6.39
N ASP A 38 -17.78 1.34 6.19
CA ASP A 38 -17.23 2.68 6.13
C ASP A 38 -16.64 2.91 4.74
N GLN A 39 -16.88 4.07 4.15
CA GLN A 39 -16.36 4.41 2.83
C GLN A 39 -16.10 5.90 2.68
N ASN A 40 -14.98 6.21 2.04
CA ASN A 40 -14.59 7.55 1.66
C ASN A 40 -13.88 7.50 0.31
N LEU A 41 -13.34 8.61 -0.19
CA LEU A 41 -12.68 8.67 -1.50
C LEU A 41 -11.55 7.62 -1.70
N TRP A 42 -10.86 7.25 -0.61
CA TRP A 42 -9.64 6.45 -0.66
C TRP A 42 -9.91 4.94 -0.65
N GLY A 43 -10.98 4.51 0.00
CA GLY A 43 -11.34 3.11 0.09
C GLY A 43 -12.65 2.87 0.82
N ARG A 44 -13.01 1.59 0.87
CA ARG A 44 -14.23 1.09 1.51
C ARG A 44 -13.88 -0.12 2.36
N ALA A 45 -14.25 -0.08 3.63
CA ALA A 45 -14.11 -1.16 4.60
C ALA A 45 -15.45 -1.89 4.79
N ILE A 46 -15.37 -3.20 4.97
CA ILE A 46 -16.50 -4.13 5.05
C ILE A 46 -16.22 -5.09 6.19
N GLU A 47 -17.08 -5.06 7.21
CA GLU A 47 -16.97 -5.95 8.37
C GLU A 47 -18.34 -6.44 8.83
N GLY A 48 -18.33 -7.39 9.77
CA GLY A 48 -19.52 -7.89 10.44
C GLY A 48 -20.30 -8.97 9.66
N GLY A 49 -21.28 -9.56 10.34
CA GLY A 49 -22.14 -10.59 9.76
C GLY A 49 -21.36 -11.85 9.39
N VAL A 50 -21.52 -12.33 8.15
CA VAL A 50 -20.87 -13.58 7.70
C VAL A 50 -19.34 -13.52 7.71
N LEU A 51 -18.76 -12.31 7.66
CA LEU A 51 -17.31 -12.09 7.65
C LEU A 51 -16.65 -12.28 9.02
N GLU A 52 -17.42 -12.28 10.11
CA GLU A 52 -16.89 -12.50 11.47
C GLU A 52 -16.28 -13.89 11.65
N ASP A 53 -16.76 -14.87 10.87
CA ASP A 53 -16.09 -16.16 10.74
C ASP A 53 -14.99 -16.04 9.66
N PRO A 54 -13.71 -16.13 10.02
CA PRO A 54 -12.60 -15.99 9.08
C PRO A 54 -12.52 -17.11 8.04
N TYR A 55 -13.30 -18.19 8.20
CA TYR A 55 -13.37 -19.28 7.22
C TYR A 55 -14.36 -19.02 6.08
N ASN A 56 -15.28 -18.06 6.25
CA ASN A 56 -16.26 -17.72 5.22
C ASN A 56 -15.64 -16.85 4.13
N GLU A 57 -15.84 -17.21 2.87
CA GLU A 57 -15.51 -16.36 1.73
C GLU A 57 -16.43 -15.11 1.73
N PRO A 58 -15.90 -13.90 1.46
CA PRO A 58 -16.73 -12.72 1.33
C PRO A 58 -17.72 -12.89 0.17
N PRO A 59 -19.04 -12.69 0.39
CA PRO A 59 -20.02 -12.85 -0.67
C PRO A 59 -19.86 -11.75 -1.72
N ASP A 60 -20.20 -12.04 -2.98
CA ASP A 60 -20.00 -11.08 -4.09
C ASP A 60 -20.70 -9.73 -3.87
N ASP A 61 -21.84 -9.73 -3.18
CA ASP A 61 -22.61 -8.52 -2.89
C ASP A 61 -22.00 -7.65 -1.78
N ALA A 62 -20.91 -8.11 -1.16
CA ALA A 62 -20.06 -7.29 -0.31
C ALA A 62 -19.30 -6.23 -1.13
N PHE A 63 -18.99 -6.50 -2.40
CA PHE A 63 -18.16 -5.65 -3.25
C PHE A 63 -18.99 -4.78 -4.20
N ILE A 64 -18.76 -3.47 -4.18
CA ILE A 64 -19.46 -2.52 -5.05
C ILE A 64 -18.51 -1.61 -5.86
N TRP A 65 -17.24 -1.52 -5.47
CA TRP A 65 -16.21 -0.76 -6.17
C TRP A 65 -15.36 -1.65 -7.06
N VAL A 66 -15.13 -2.90 -6.66
CA VAL A 66 -14.30 -3.87 -7.36
C VAL A 66 -15.16 -5.00 -7.92
N LYS A 67 -15.03 -5.24 -9.23
CA LYS A 67 -15.74 -6.35 -9.88
C LYS A 67 -15.10 -7.68 -9.52
N THR A 68 -15.90 -8.63 -9.06
CA THR A 68 -15.48 -10.03 -8.84
C THR A 68 -15.87 -10.94 -10.02
N LYS A 69 -16.87 -10.54 -10.81
CA LYS A 69 -17.43 -11.31 -11.94
C LYS A 69 -17.40 -10.53 -13.24
N ASN A 70 -17.47 -11.26 -14.37
CA ASN A 70 -17.50 -10.70 -15.72
C ASN A 70 -16.34 -9.74 -16.01
N LEU A 71 -15.15 -10.08 -15.51
CA LEU A 71 -13.95 -9.29 -15.69
C LEU A 71 -13.47 -9.33 -17.15
N PRO A 72 -12.91 -8.23 -17.69
CA PRO A 72 -12.45 -8.18 -19.08
C PRO A 72 -11.42 -9.27 -19.42
N ASP A 73 -11.55 -9.87 -20.61
CA ASP A 73 -10.58 -10.85 -21.13
C ASP A 73 -9.31 -10.22 -21.72
N LYS A 74 -9.28 -8.89 -21.81
CA LYS A 74 -8.08 -8.13 -22.21
C LYS A 74 -7.52 -7.40 -21.00
N ALA A 75 -6.20 -7.43 -20.86
CA ALA A 75 -5.52 -6.66 -19.82
C ALA A 75 -5.73 -5.15 -20.02
N SER A 76 -5.99 -4.47 -18.91
CA SER A 76 -6.03 -3.01 -18.83
C SER A 76 -4.64 -2.49 -18.44
N TYR A 77 -4.32 -1.28 -18.89
CA TYR A 77 -3.06 -0.60 -18.57
C TYR A 77 -3.36 0.75 -17.96
N LEU A 78 -2.55 1.18 -17.00
CA LEU A 78 -2.67 2.48 -16.35
C LEU A 78 -1.29 3.14 -16.32
N GLU A 79 -1.16 4.36 -16.84
CA GLU A 79 0.08 5.14 -16.73
C GLU A 79 -0.11 6.28 -15.75
N ILE A 80 0.66 6.31 -14.65
CA ILE A 80 0.56 7.33 -13.61
C ILE A 80 1.83 8.19 -13.64
N LYS A 81 1.67 9.50 -13.75
CA LYS A 81 2.77 10.47 -13.69
C LYS A 81 2.85 11.09 -12.29
N PHE A 82 4.04 11.11 -11.74
CA PHE A 82 4.36 11.74 -10.46
C PHE A 82 5.28 12.95 -10.66
N GLU A 83 5.09 13.96 -9.81
CA GLU A 83 5.98 15.10 -9.63
C GLU A 83 6.24 15.27 -8.13
N GLN A 84 7.50 15.13 -7.74
CA GLN A 84 7.96 15.17 -6.34
C GLN A 84 7.12 14.28 -5.40
N GLY A 85 6.87 13.03 -5.80
CA GLY A 85 6.08 12.07 -5.05
C GLY A 85 4.56 12.19 -5.23
N ILE A 86 4.07 13.30 -5.79
CA ILE A 86 2.63 13.56 -5.94
C ILE A 86 2.13 13.09 -7.30
N PRO A 87 1.06 12.27 -7.38
CA PRO A 87 0.45 11.89 -8.65
C PRO A 87 -0.26 13.10 -9.28
N VAL A 88 0.13 13.48 -10.50
CA VAL A 88 -0.37 14.69 -11.19
C VAL A 88 -1.12 14.39 -12.48
N ALA A 89 -0.95 13.20 -13.05
CA ALA A 89 -1.64 12.80 -14.28
C ALA A 89 -1.80 11.28 -14.37
N VAL A 90 -2.83 10.85 -15.09
CA VAL A 90 -3.12 9.45 -15.37
C VAL A 90 -3.55 9.25 -16.83
N ASP A 91 -2.99 8.25 -17.50
CA ASP A 91 -3.17 7.96 -18.93
C ASP A 91 -3.01 9.20 -19.83
N GLY A 92 -1.99 10.01 -19.52
CA GLY A 92 -1.68 11.25 -20.25
C GLY A 92 -2.58 12.45 -19.94
N LYS A 93 -3.57 12.31 -19.05
CA LYS A 93 -4.47 13.40 -18.64
C LYS A 93 -4.06 13.97 -17.29
N LYS A 94 -3.77 15.28 -17.25
CA LYS A 94 -3.61 16.01 -15.98
C LYS A 94 -4.97 16.15 -15.33
N LEU A 95 -5.09 15.73 -14.07
CA LEU A 95 -6.33 15.75 -13.30
C LEU A 95 -6.06 16.30 -11.91
N GLU A 96 -7.06 16.96 -11.33
CA GLU A 96 -7.07 17.28 -9.91
C GLU A 96 -7.08 16.00 -9.07
N SER A 97 -6.48 16.04 -7.88
CA SER A 97 -6.22 14.85 -7.05
C SER A 97 -7.47 13.99 -6.82
N GLN A 98 -8.62 14.61 -6.53
CA GLN A 98 -9.88 13.89 -6.36
C GLN A 98 -10.28 13.12 -7.63
N LYS A 99 -10.31 13.81 -8.78
CA LYS A 99 -10.72 13.21 -10.06
C LYS A 99 -9.73 12.14 -10.52
N LEU A 100 -8.45 12.31 -10.20
CA LEU A 100 -7.41 11.31 -10.44
C LEU A 100 -7.72 10.03 -9.65
N ILE A 101 -7.99 10.14 -8.34
CA ILE A 101 -8.34 9.00 -7.50
C ILE A 101 -9.63 8.33 -7.98
N GLU A 102 -10.68 9.08 -8.26
CA GLU A 102 -11.95 8.56 -8.80
C GLU A 102 -11.76 7.79 -10.11
N TYR A 103 -10.96 8.35 -11.04
CA TYR A 103 -10.65 7.71 -12.31
C TYR A 103 -9.91 6.38 -12.12
N ILE A 104 -8.90 6.35 -11.24
CA ILE A 104 -8.16 5.13 -10.95
C ILE A 104 -9.05 4.11 -10.23
N ASN A 105 -9.83 4.54 -9.23
CA ASN A 105 -10.77 3.68 -8.51
C ASN A 105 -11.67 2.94 -9.50
N LYS A 106 -12.30 3.68 -10.41
CA LYS A 106 -13.15 3.10 -11.44
C LYS A 106 -12.39 2.13 -12.34
N LYS A 107 -11.27 2.55 -12.90
CA LYS A 107 -10.55 1.77 -13.91
C LYS A 107 -9.90 0.50 -13.34
N ALA A 108 -9.35 0.57 -12.13
CA ALA A 108 -8.75 -0.56 -11.44
C ALA A 108 -9.83 -1.50 -10.86
N GLY A 109 -10.90 -0.94 -10.26
CA GLY A 109 -12.04 -1.71 -9.78
C GLY A 109 -12.76 -2.47 -10.90
N ASP A 110 -12.93 -1.86 -12.08
CA ASP A 110 -13.46 -2.52 -13.28
C ASP A 110 -12.58 -3.70 -13.77
N ALA A 111 -11.29 -3.71 -13.41
CA ALA A 111 -10.34 -4.78 -13.70
C ALA A 111 -10.20 -5.82 -12.56
N GLY A 112 -10.98 -5.66 -11.48
CA GLY A 112 -10.99 -6.54 -10.31
C GLY A 112 -9.89 -6.25 -9.28
N VAL A 113 -9.14 -5.15 -9.42
CA VAL A 113 -8.00 -4.82 -8.56
C VAL A 113 -8.46 -4.09 -7.31
N GLY A 114 -7.84 -4.40 -6.16
CA GLY A 114 -7.99 -3.62 -4.93
C GLY A 114 -8.81 -4.29 -3.83
N ILE A 115 -9.14 -5.58 -3.94
CA ILE A 115 -9.71 -6.33 -2.82
C ILE A 115 -8.57 -6.75 -1.88
N VAL A 116 -8.73 -6.46 -0.59
CA VAL A 116 -7.83 -6.90 0.49
C VAL A 116 -8.68 -7.60 1.54
N ASP A 117 -8.41 -8.88 1.84
CA ASP A 117 -9.03 -9.61 2.95
C ASP A 117 -7.94 -9.80 4.02
N HIS A 118 -8.14 -9.22 5.20
CA HIS A 118 -7.08 -9.06 6.19
C HIS A 118 -7.54 -9.44 7.60
N ILE A 119 -6.65 -10.10 8.35
CA ILE A 119 -6.72 -10.21 9.80
C ILE A 119 -5.71 -9.22 10.37
N GLU A 120 -6.20 -8.19 11.04
CA GLU A 120 -5.36 -7.14 11.62
C GLU A 120 -5.28 -7.25 13.15
N ASP A 121 -4.25 -6.61 13.70
CA ASP A 121 -4.07 -6.43 15.15
C ASP A 121 -4.53 -5.02 15.54
N ARG A 122 -5.71 -4.93 16.16
CA ARG A 122 -6.23 -3.66 16.67
C ARG A 122 -5.37 -3.16 17.82
N VAL A 123 -5.22 -1.84 17.91
CA VAL A 123 -4.50 -1.14 18.99
C VAL A 123 -5.00 -1.54 20.38
N VAL A 124 -6.28 -1.87 20.48
CA VAL A 124 -6.93 -2.31 21.73
C VAL A 124 -6.62 -3.76 22.11
N GLY A 125 -5.76 -4.46 21.35
CA GLY A 125 -5.20 -5.77 21.70
C GLY A 125 -5.99 -6.98 21.17
N ILE A 126 -6.95 -6.79 20.27
CA ILE A 126 -7.73 -7.88 19.67
C ILE A 126 -7.38 -8.01 18.19
N LYS A 127 -7.58 -9.22 17.65
CA LYS A 127 -7.61 -9.42 16.20
C LYS A 127 -9.01 -9.15 15.65
N SER A 128 -9.08 -8.55 14.47
CA SER A 128 -10.31 -8.44 13.69
C SER A 128 -10.08 -8.87 12.25
N ARG A 129 -11.14 -9.36 11.61
CA ARG A 129 -11.15 -9.57 10.16
C ARG A 129 -11.87 -8.40 9.50
N GLU A 130 -11.22 -7.80 8.51
CA GLU A 130 -11.81 -6.75 7.68
C GLU A 130 -11.50 -7.02 6.21
N VAL A 131 -12.48 -6.71 5.36
CA VAL A 131 -12.35 -6.77 3.91
C VAL A 131 -12.42 -5.37 3.35
N TYR A 132 -11.50 -5.01 2.48
CA TYR A 132 -11.39 -3.67 1.91
C TYR A 132 -11.48 -3.66 0.39
N GLU A 133 -12.02 -2.57 -0.15
CA GLU A 133 -11.92 -2.17 -1.55
C GLU A 133 -11.07 -0.89 -1.64
N THR A 134 -9.86 -1.00 -2.19
CA THR A 134 -8.87 0.08 -2.29
C THR A 134 -8.22 0.18 -3.68
N PRO A 135 -9.00 0.23 -4.79
CA PRO A 135 -8.45 0.15 -6.14
C PRO A 135 -7.42 1.23 -6.47
N ALA A 136 -7.71 2.50 -6.16
CA ALA A 136 -6.77 3.59 -6.40
C ALA A 136 -5.57 3.55 -5.46
N ALA A 137 -5.78 3.34 -4.16
CA ALA A 137 -4.70 3.27 -3.19
C ALA A 137 -3.68 2.19 -3.57
N THR A 138 -4.17 0.98 -3.89
CA THR A 138 -3.34 -0.15 -4.33
C THR A 138 -2.50 0.22 -5.56
N CYS A 139 -3.11 0.86 -6.57
CA CYS A 139 -2.39 1.27 -7.78
C CYS A 139 -1.38 2.40 -7.52
N LEU A 140 -1.75 3.39 -6.72
CA LEU A 140 -0.93 4.56 -6.43
C LEU A 140 0.29 4.18 -5.60
N ILE A 141 0.11 3.39 -4.54
CA ILE A 141 1.18 2.92 -3.66
C ILE A 141 2.15 2.05 -4.47
N GLU A 142 1.66 1.05 -5.22
CA GLU A 142 2.52 0.18 -6.02
C GLU A 142 3.32 0.96 -7.07
N ALA A 143 2.69 1.91 -7.76
CA ALA A 143 3.38 2.75 -8.75
C ALA A 143 4.39 3.70 -8.10
N HIS A 144 4.06 4.28 -6.96
CA HIS A 144 4.92 5.21 -6.24
C HIS A 144 6.16 4.50 -5.68
N SER A 145 5.98 3.41 -4.93
CA SER A 145 7.08 2.61 -4.38
C SER A 145 7.98 2.03 -5.48
N ASP A 146 7.45 1.75 -6.67
CA ASP A 146 8.28 1.35 -7.80
C ASP A 146 9.10 2.48 -8.40
N LEU A 147 8.54 3.69 -8.47
CA LEU A 147 9.27 4.87 -8.95
C LEU A 147 10.42 5.23 -7.99
N GLU A 148 10.23 5.10 -6.68
CA GLU A 148 11.27 5.32 -5.67
C GLU A 148 12.50 4.45 -5.94
N LYS A 149 12.32 3.16 -6.24
CA LYS A 149 13.43 2.25 -6.61
C LYS A 149 14.28 2.74 -7.79
N MET A 150 13.69 3.53 -8.70
CA MET A 150 14.37 4.07 -9.87
C MET A 150 15.20 5.33 -9.56
N VAL A 151 14.80 6.10 -8.54
CA VAL A 151 15.37 7.45 -8.27
C VAL A 151 16.13 7.54 -6.94
N HIS A 152 15.88 6.62 -6.01
CA HIS A 152 16.55 6.56 -4.71
C HIS A 152 17.69 5.54 -4.75
N THR A 153 18.73 5.82 -3.97
CA THR A 153 19.80 4.86 -3.72
C THR A 153 19.29 3.63 -2.96
N LYS A 154 20.09 2.56 -2.94
CA LYS A 154 19.79 1.38 -2.12
C LYS A 154 19.60 1.70 -0.64
N HIS A 155 20.36 2.66 -0.10
CA HIS A 155 20.31 3.03 1.31
C HIS A 155 19.05 3.83 1.64
N GLU A 156 18.67 4.78 0.78
CA GLU A 156 17.41 5.52 0.93
C GLU A 156 16.21 4.57 0.90
N ASN A 157 16.11 3.69 -0.10
CA ASN A 157 15.01 2.71 -0.17
C ASN A 157 14.93 1.82 1.07
N LYS A 158 16.09 1.36 1.58
CA LYS A 158 16.13 0.51 2.78
C LYS A 158 15.72 1.26 4.05
N PHE A 159 16.17 2.50 4.22
CA PHE A 159 15.84 3.26 5.43
C PHE A 159 14.41 3.79 5.37
N LYS A 160 13.97 4.25 4.21
CA LYS A 160 12.61 4.76 4.00
C LYS A 160 11.54 3.71 4.29
N SER A 161 11.77 2.42 4.04
CA SER A 161 10.79 1.40 4.43
C SER A 161 10.50 1.38 5.93
N ILE A 162 11.50 1.65 6.77
CA ILE A 162 11.31 1.76 8.24
C ILE A 162 10.45 2.98 8.57
N ILE A 163 10.67 4.09 7.85
CA ILE A 163 9.90 5.33 8.01
C ILE A 163 8.46 5.13 7.56
N ASP A 164 8.24 4.46 6.43
CA ASP A 164 6.91 4.17 5.90
C ASP A 164 6.11 3.28 6.88
N ASP A 165 6.76 2.25 7.44
CA ASP A 165 6.15 1.35 8.42
C ASP A 165 5.74 2.10 9.71
N GLU A 166 6.64 2.91 10.27
CA GLU A 166 6.35 3.69 11.48
C GLU A 166 5.28 4.74 11.22
N TRP A 167 5.35 5.45 10.10
CA TRP A 167 4.34 6.45 9.72
C TRP A 167 2.95 5.81 9.59
N ALA A 168 2.85 4.65 8.93
CA ALA A 168 1.59 3.92 8.79
C ALA A 168 1.04 3.48 10.15
N TYR A 169 1.91 2.99 11.05
CA TYR A 169 1.51 2.60 12.41
C TYR A 169 0.97 3.79 13.23
N LEU A 170 1.62 4.96 13.17
CA LEU A 170 1.14 6.16 13.87
C LEU A 170 -0.26 6.56 13.38
N VAL A 171 -0.50 6.51 12.06
CA VAL A 171 -1.82 6.83 11.48
C VAL A 171 -2.86 5.81 11.94
N TYR A 172 -2.56 4.51 11.81
CA TYR A 172 -3.45 3.43 12.27
C TYR A 172 -3.78 3.55 13.77
N SER A 173 -2.79 3.94 14.58
CA SER A 173 -2.93 4.05 16.03
C SER A 173 -3.65 5.31 16.52
N GLY A 174 -4.20 6.12 15.61
CA GLY A 174 -4.88 7.38 15.95
C GLY A 174 -3.94 8.50 16.37
N LEU A 175 -2.64 8.37 16.09
CA LEU A 175 -1.57 9.31 16.47
C LEU A 175 -1.27 10.32 15.34
N TRP A 176 -2.29 10.71 14.56
CA TRP A 176 -2.12 11.69 13.48
C TRP A 176 -1.51 13.02 13.97
N GLN A 177 -1.91 13.47 15.17
CA GLN A 177 -1.43 14.72 15.78
C GLN A 177 -0.15 14.54 16.62
N ASP A 178 0.42 13.34 16.68
CA ASP A 178 1.67 13.10 17.39
C ASP A 178 2.83 13.84 16.71
N PRO A 179 3.75 14.48 17.47
CA PRO A 179 4.91 15.17 16.91
C PRO A 179 5.80 14.28 16.03
N LEU A 180 5.97 12.99 16.38
CA LEU A 180 6.83 12.08 15.61
C LEU A 180 6.36 11.98 14.16
N ARG A 181 5.05 11.95 13.91
CA ARG A 181 4.50 11.90 12.55
C ARG A 181 4.91 13.14 11.73
N ALA A 182 5.06 14.32 12.35
CA ALA A 182 5.58 15.52 11.66
C ALA A 182 7.07 15.43 11.35
N ASP A 183 7.85 14.85 12.27
CA ASP A 183 9.27 14.63 12.03
C ASP A 183 9.48 13.65 10.86
N LEU A 184 8.64 12.60 10.78
CA LEU A 184 8.63 11.66 9.66
C LEU A 184 8.17 12.33 8.36
N ASP A 185 7.15 13.19 8.38
CA ASP A 185 6.73 13.95 7.20
C ASP A 185 7.87 14.81 6.64
N GLY A 186 8.68 15.45 7.51
CA GLY A 186 9.85 16.21 7.07
C GLY A 186 10.90 15.35 6.35
N PHE A 187 11.12 14.12 6.80
CA PHE A 187 11.94 13.14 6.08
C PHE A 187 11.31 12.76 4.73
N ILE A 188 10.01 12.45 4.74
CA ILE A 188 9.27 12.03 3.54
C ILE A 188 9.33 13.14 2.49
N GLU A 189 8.96 14.38 2.82
CA GLU A 189 9.02 15.54 1.92
C GLU A 189 10.40 15.72 1.29
N GLN A 190 11.47 15.58 2.10
CA GLN A 190 12.83 15.66 1.59
C GLN A 190 13.15 14.52 0.62
N SER A 191 12.76 13.28 0.95
CA SER A 191 12.97 12.10 0.11
C SER A 191 12.18 12.16 -1.20
N GLN A 192 11.05 12.87 -1.23
CA GLN A 192 10.18 12.93 -2.41
C GLN A 192 10.68 13.88 -3.50
N LYS A 193 11.60 14.81 -3.21
CA LYS A 193 12.14 15.77 -4.19
C LYS A 193 12.59 15.15 -5.54
N PRO A 194 13.35 14.04 -5.58
CA PRO A 194 13.73 13.38 -6.84
C PRO A 194 12.63 12.50 -7.46
N VAL A 195 11.51 12.22 -6.77
CA VAL A 195 10.48 11.24 -7.17
C VAL A 195 9.54 11.82 -8.23
N SER A 196 10.06 12.03 -9.43
CA SER A 196 9.32 12.56 -10.57
C SER A 196 9.49 11.67 -11.79
N GLY A 197 8.40 11.16 -12.35
CA GLY A 197 8.46 10.16 -13.41
C GLY A 197 7.10 9.64 -13.84
N THR A 198 7.08 8.55 -14.60
CA THR A 198 5.86 7.87 -15.01
C THR A 198 6.03 6.37 -14.84
N VAL A 199 5.03 5.73 -14.23
CA VAL A 199 4.98 4.28 -14.03
C VAL A 199 3.77 3.71 -14.77
N LYS A 200 3.97 2.58 -15.45
CA LYS A 200 2.97 1.85 -16.21
C LYS A 200 2.61 0.57 -15.48
N LEU A 201 1.34 0.44 -15.12
CA LEU A 201 0.75 -0.72 -14.49
C LEU A 201 -0.02 -1.53 -15.52
N LYS A 202 -0.02 -2.86 -15.35
CA LYS A 202 -0.89 -3.80 -16.06
C LYS A 202 -1.83 -4.44 -15.05
N MET A 203 -3.11 -4.40 -15.36
CA MET A 203 -4.19 -4.96 -14.55
C MET A 203 -4.92 -6.03 -15.33
N PHE A 204 -5.13 -7.20 -14.74
CA PHE A 204 -5.81 -8.31 -15.40
C PHE A 204 -6.46 -9.26 -14.40
N LYS A 205 -7.79 -9.33 -14.42
CA LYS A 205 -8.59 -10.24 -13.59
C LYS A 205 -8.17 -10.24 -12.12
N GLY A 206 -8.11 -9.05 -11.54
CA GLY A 206 -7.67 -8.81 -10.15
C GLY A 206 -6.17 -8.73 -9.92
N SER A 207 -5.34 -9.18 -10.86
CA SER A 207 -3.88 -9.01 -10.78
C SER A 207 -3.47 -7.59 -11.13
N LEU A 208 -2.50 -7.05 -10.40
CA LEU A 208 -1.79 -5.80 -10.66
C LEU A 208 -0.28 -6.09 -10.74
N ARG A 209 0.41 -5.50 -11.72
CA ARG A 209 1.88 -5.48 -11.74
C ARG A 209 2.43 -4.27 -12.48
N VAL A 210 3.59 -3.79 -12.06
CA VAL A 210 4.33 -2.79 -12.83
C VAL A 210 4.97 -3.43 -14.06
N VAL A 211 4.82 -2.78 -15.22
CA VAL A 211 5.35 -3.23 -16.52
C VAL A 211 6.28 -2.23 -17.19
N GLY A 212 6.45 -1.04 -16.63
CA GLY A 212 7.39 -0.05 -17.14
C GLY A 212 7.46 1.18 -16.24
N ARG A 213 8.59 1.89 -16.31
CA ARG A 213 8.84 3.12 -15.57
C ARG A 213 9.85 3.99 -16.32
N LYS A 214 9.74 5.31 -16.14
CA LYS A 214 10.70 6.28 -16.69
C LYS A 214 10.80 7.51 -15.78
N SER A 215 12.01 8.03 -15.62
CA SER A 215 12.30 9.22 -14.82
C SER A 215 13.49 9.97 -15.42
N LYS A 216 13.47 11.31 -15.35
CA LYS A 216 14.65 12.13 -15.64
C LYS A 216 15.67 12.11 -14.51
N ASN A 217 15.24 11.74 -13.31
CA ASN A 217 16.07 11.60 -12.11
C ASN A 217 16.47 10.13 -11.88
N SER A 218 16.51 9.34 -12.95
CA SER A 218 16.84 7.91 -12.88
C SER A 218 18.28 7.70 -12.41
N LEU A 219 18.46 6.88 -11.38
CA LEU A 219 19.77 6.34 -11.00
C LEU A 219 20.10 5.08 -11.81
N TYR A 220 19.13 4.48 -12.49
CA TYR A 220 19.41 3.44 -13.48
C TYR A 220 20.13 4.04 -14.69
N SER A 221 21.34 3.54 -14.95
CA SER A 221 22.14 3.84 -16.15
C SER A 221 22.26 2.58 -16.99
N HIS A 222 21.76 2.64 -18.23
CA HIS A 222 21.87 1.53 -19.17
C HIS A 222 23.33 1.21 -19.50
N GLU A 223 24.17 2.23 -19.69
CA GLU A 223 25.59 2.09 -19.99
C GLU A 223 26.35 1.34 -18.89
N ILE A 224 25.94 1.47 -17.63
CA ILE A 224 26.56 0.73 -16.52
C ILE A 224 25.99 -0.68 -16.42
N ALA A 225 24.68 -0.86 -16.65
CA ALA A 225 23.98 -2.11 -16.40
C ALA A 225 24.02 -3.11 -17.56
N THR A 226 24.26 -2.66 -18.79
CA THR A 226 24.26 -3.52 -19.98
C THR A 226 25.40 -4.55 -19.92
N TYR A 227 25.13 -5.73 -20.50
CA TYR A 227 26.13 -6.76 -20.77
C TYR A 227 26.78 -6.61 -22.16
N GLY A 228 26.34 -5.63 -22.95
CA GLY A 228 26.88 -5.33 -24.27
C GLY A 228 28.30 -4.75 -24.21
N THR A 229 28.92 -4.63 -25.38
CA THR A 229 30.29 -4.11 -25.54
C THR A 229 30.45 -2.64 -25.14
N GLU A 230 29.34 -1.91 -25.09
CA GLU A 230 29.22 -0.52 -24.66
C GLU A 230 29.17 -0.33 -23.14
N SER A 231 29.26 -1.42 -22.36
CA SER A 231 29.25 -1.35 -20.90
C SER A 231 30.42 -0.53 -20.35
N THR A 232 30.12 0.42 -19.46
CA THR A 232 31.10 1.27 -18.78
C THR A 232 31.48 0.73 -17.39
N PHE A 233 30.94 -0.42 -16.98
CA PHE A 233 31.20 -1.02 -15.67
C PHE A 233 32.54 -1.76 -15.63
N ASP A 234 33.49 -1.27 -14.82
CA ASP A 234 34.79 -1.94 -14.62
C ASP A 234 34.66 -3.15 -13.68
N GLN A 235 34.46 -4.32 -14.27
CA GLN A 235 34.33 -5.59 -13.55
C GLN A 235 35.57 -5.96 -12.73
N ARG A 236 36.75 -5.39 -13.03
CA ARG A 236 37.99 -5.71 -12.28
C ARG A 236 37.92 -5.24 -10.84
N LEU A 237 37.16 -4.17 -10.56
CA LEU A 237 36.95 -3.65 -9.21
C LEU A 237 36.17 -4.62 -8.31
N ALA A 238 35.38 -5.53 -8.90
CA ALA A 238 34.55 -6.47 -8.15
C ALA A 238 35.38 -7.42 -7.27
N LYS A 239 36.59 -7.80 -7.70
CA LYS A 239 37.47 -8.70 -6.93
C LYS A 239 37.79 -8.11 -5.56
N GLY A 240 38.31 -6.89 -5.53
CA GLY A 240 38.65 -6.20 -4.29
C GLY A 240 37.43 -5.96 -3.41
N PHE A 241 36.29 -5.60 -4.01
CA PHE A 241 35.04 -5.44 -3.28
C PHE A 241 34.60 -6.74 -2.57
N VAL A 242 34.57 -7.87 -3.28
CA VAL A 242 34.14 -9.16 -2.72
C VAL A 242 35.04 -9.60 -1.57
N GLU A 243 36.37 -9.48 -1.73
CA GLU A 243 37.35 -9.85 -0.70
C GLU A 243 37.20 -8.99 0.56
N LEU A 244 37.07 -7.66 0.42
CA LEU A 244 36.94 -6.74 1.55
C LEU A 244 35.57 -6.86 2.23
N TRP A 245 34.49 -6.91 1.45
CA TRP A 245 33.12 -6.97 1.98
C TRP A 245 32.84 -8.28 2.72
N GLY A 246 33.36 -9.41 2.22
CA GLY A 246 33.18 -10.73 2.82
C GLY A 246 34.09 -11.02 4.03
N MET A 247 35.04 -10.13 4.34
CA MET A 247 36.12 -10.41 5.28
C MET A 247 35.62 -10.77 6.69
N GLN A 248 34.73 -9.96 7.26
CA GLN A 248 34.21 -10.22 8.61
C GLN A 248 33.42 -11.53 8.70
N SER A 249 32.61 -11.84 7.68
CA SER A 249 31.87 -13.10 7.62
C SER A 249 32.81 -14.31 7.53
N THR A 250 33.91 -14.17 6.78
CA THR A 250 34.92 -15.21 6.64
C THR A 250 35.61 -15.48 7.98
N GLU A 251 36.02 -14.44 8.71
CA GLU A 251 36.65 -14.60 10.03
C GLU A 251 35.70 -15.22 11.07
N ALA A 252 34.43 -14.80 11.09
CA ALA A 252 33.41 -15.39 11.96
C ALA A 252 33.25 -16.91 11.69
N ASN A 253 33.19 -17.31 10.42
CA ASN A 253 33.04 -18.71 10.03
C ASN A 253 34.28 -19.56 10.34
N LYS A 254 35.49 -18.98 10.24
CA LYS A 254 36.73 -19.66 10.67
C LYS A 254 36.68 -20.01 12.16
N LEU A 255 36.17 -19.10 13.00
CA LEU A 255 35.99 -19.36 14.44
C LEU A 255 34.95 -20.46 14.70
N GLN A 256 33.82 -20.44 14.00
CA GLN A 256 32.79 -21.47 14.14
C GLN A 256 33.32 -22.87 13.75
N LYS A 257 34.04 -22.99 12.62
CA LYS A 257 34.65 -24.26 12.19
C LYS A 257 35.67 -24.80 13.19
N LYS A 258 36.49 -23.93 13.78
CA LYS A 258 37.45 -24.31 14.84
C LYS A 258 36.76 -24.81 16.11
N ARG A 259 35.54 -24.35 16.38
CA ARG A 259 34.73 -24.82 17.53
C ARG A 259 34.10 -26.17 17.22
N SER A 260 33.54 -26.35 16.02
CA SER A 260 32.90 -27.62 15.65
C SER A 260 33.86 -28.80 15.55
N THR A 261 35.14 -28.59 15.19
CA THR A 261 36.16 -29.66 15.14
C THR A 261 36.76 -30.02 16.50
N LYS A 262 36.41 -29.31 17.58
CA LYS A 262 36.86 -29.61 18.95
C LYS A 262 35.83 -30.38 19.79
N THR A 263 34.69 -30.72 19.19
CA THR A 263 33.61 -31.56 19.74
C THR A 263 33.60 -32.87 18.98
#